data_AF-A0A7J7PP96-F1
#
_entry.id   AF-A0A7J7PP96-F1
#
_cell.length_a   1.000
_cell.length_b   1.000
_cell.length_c   1.000
_cell.angle_alpha   90.00
_cell.angle_beta   90.00
_cell.angle_gamma   90.00
#
_symmetry.space_group_name_H-M   'P 1'
#
loop_
_entity.id
_entity.type
_entity.pdbx_description
1 polymer ?
#
loop_
_entity_poly.entity_id
_entity_poly.type
_entity_poly.pdbx_seq_one_letter_code
_entity_poly.pdbx_strand_id
1 'polypeptide(L)' 'MAPAAKNIGFQWERFEAWRAHPLLQFQRRNAVPGFFIGLAAAAVWIAYDKATDDGKGHH' A
#
# COMPACT_ATOMS: atom_id res chain seq x y z
N MET A 1 28.58 20.10 26.90
CA MET A 1 27.79 19.00 26.28
C MET A 1 26.89 18.44 27.37
N ALA A 2 25.56 18.48 27.19
CA ALA A 2 24.57 18.41 28.27
C ALA A 2 24.55 17.06 29.03
N PRO A 3 24.23 17.05 30.34
CA PRO A 3 24.15 15.83 31.13
C PRO A 3 22.99 14.94 30.67
N ALA A 4 23.24 13.63 30.59
CA ALA A 4 22.23 12.63 30.26
C ALA A 4 21.05 12.71 31.24
N ALA A 5 19.84 12.91 30.71
CA ALA A 5 18.63 13.00 31.51
C ALA A 5 18.46 11.70 32.34
N LYS A 6 18.49 11.85 33.67
CA LYS A 6 18.14 10.78 34.60
C LYS A 6 16.66 10.49 34.41
N ASN A 7 16.32 9.34 33.84
CA ASN A 7 14.93 8.92 33.67
C ASN A 7 14.29 8.69 35.05
N ILE A 8 13.54 9.67 35.54
CA ILE A 8 12.80 9.59 36.81
C ILE A 8 11.47 8.87 36.50
N GLY A 9 11.46 7.54 36.63
CA GLY A 9 10.24 6.73 36.50
C GLY A 9 10.18 5.81 35.28
N PHE A 10 9.11 5.02 35.21
CA PHE A 10 8.87 4.08 34.12
C PHE A 10 8.55 4.84 32.81
N GLN A 11 9.22 4.44 31.74
CA GLN A 11 9.17 5.10 30.44
C GLN A 11 7.97 4.60 29.63
N TRP A 12 6.78 5.09 29.95
CA TRP A 12 5.53 4.68 29.28
C TRP A 12 5.56 4.90 27.77
N GLU A 13 6.12 6.01 27.29
CA GLU A 13 6.24 6.27 25.84
C GLU A 13 7.06 5.19 25.12
N ARG A 14 8.16 4.73 25.73
CA ARG A 14 8.96 3.62 25.17
C ARG A 14 8.24 2.28 25.29
N PHE A 15 7.50 2.07 26.38
CA PHE A 15 6.73 0.84 26.60
C PHE A 15 5.53 0.73 25.66
N GLU A 16 4.88 1.83 25.30
CA GLU A 16 3.71 1.84 24.41
C GLU A 16 4.07 2.02 22.93
N ALA A 17 5.36 2.24 22.61
CA ALA A 17 5.84 2.44 21.24
C ALA A 17 5.47 1.30 20.28
N TRP A 18 5.27 0.06 20.78
CA TRP A 18 4.83 -1.07 19.96
C TRP A 18 3.42 -0.87 19.38
N ARG A 19 2.55 -0.05 19.98
CA ARG A 19 1.22 0.22 19.41
C ARG A 19 1.28 1.07 18.15
N ALA A 20 2.36 1.83 17.98
CA ALA A 20 2.64 2.57 16.76
C ALA A 20 3.31 1.71 15.68
N HIS A 21 3.40 0.38 15.87
CA HIS A 21 4.06 -0.49 14.91
C HIS A 21 3.38 -0.40 13.52
N PRO A 22 4.12 -0.27 12.42
CA PRO A 22 3.57 -0.08 11.07
C PRO A 22 2.58 -1.15 10.61
N LEU A 23 2.67 -2.36 11.18
CA LEU A 23 1.74 -3.47 10.93
C LEU A 23 0.35 -3.25 11.54
N LEU A 24 0.27 -2.54 12.66
CA LEU A 24 -0.97 -2.28 13.39
C LEU A 24 -1.64 -0.99 12.91
N GLN A 25 -0.89 -0.13 12.23
CA GLN A 25 -1.40 1.10 11.67
C GLN A 25 -2.13 0.83 10.34
N PHE A 26 -3.32 1.39 10.19
CA PHE A 26 -4.08 1.29 8.96
C PHE A 26 -3.31 1.99 7.83
N GLN A 27 -2.86 1.21 6.84
CA GLN A 27 -2.16 1.73 5.69
C GLN A 27 -3.05 1.63 4.45
N ARG A 28 -3.36 2.78 3.84
CA ARG A 28 -4.22 2.92 2.64
C ARG A 28 -3.76 2.03 1.48
N ARG A 29 -2.45 1.79 1.34
CA ARG A 29 -1.90 0.87 0.33
C ARG A 29 -2.46 -0.56 0.45
N ASN A 30 -2.84 -0.99 1.65
CA ASN A 30 -3.38 -2.32 1.91
C ASN A 30 -4.91 -2.34 1.91
N ALA A 31 -5.58 -1.19 1.75
CA ALA A 31 -7.04 -1.11 1.77
C ALA A 31 -7.67 -1.82 0.56
N VAL A 32 -7.00 -1.82 -0.59
CA VAL A 32 -7.46 -2.49 -1.82
C VAL A 32 -6.31 -3.33 -2.39
N PRO A 33 -6.07 -4.54 -1.83
CA PRO A 33 -5.01 -5.41 -2.32
C PRO A 33 -5.28 -5.77 -3.78
N GLY A 34 -4.26 -5.64 -4.63
CA GLY A 34 -4.37 -6.01 -6.04
C GLY A 34 -5.07 -4.99 -6.95
N PHE A 35 -5.47 -3.81 -6.46
CA PHE A 35 -6.12 -2.78 -7.29
C PHE A 35 -5.33 -2.46 -8.57
N PHE A 36 -4.03 -2.18 -8.45
CA PHE A 36 -3.19 -1.87 -9.60
C PHE A 36 -2.95 -3.07 -10.52
N ILE A 37 -2.92 -4.29 -9.96
CA ILE A 37 -2.78 -5.51 -10.76
C ILE A 37 -4.05 -5.73 -11.58
N GLY A 38 -5.23 -5.53 -10.97
CA GLY A 38 -6.51 -5.60 -11.66
C GLY A 38 -6.64 -4.54 -12.75
N LEU A 39 -6.24 -3.29 -12.47
CA LEU A 39 -6.21 -2.23 -13.48
C LEU A 39 -5.29 -2.55 -14.65
N ALA A 40 -4.09 -3.07 -14.38
CA ALA A 40 -3.15 -3.46 -15.43
C ALA A 40 -3.72 -4.59 -16.31
N ALA A 41 -4.31 -5.62 -15.70
CA ALA A 41 -4.95 -6.71 -16.43
C ALA A 41 -6.12 -6.22 -17.29
N ALA A 42 -6.97 -5.34 -16.76
CA ALA A 42 -8.07 -4.74 -17.49
C ALA A 42 -7.58 -3.90 -18.68
N ALA A 43 -6.52 -3.11 -18.50
CA ALA A 43 -5.93 -2.32 -19.58
C ALA A 43 -5.36 -3.20 -20.70
N VAL A 44 -4.66 -4.27 -20.34
CA VAL A 44 -4.13 -5.25 -21.32
C VAL A 44 -5.27 -5.91 -22.09
N TRP A 45 -6.33 -6.34 -21.39
CA TRP A 45 -7.49 -6.95 -22.03
C TRP A 45 -8.19 -6.00 -23.01
N ILE A 46 -8.45 -4.74 -22.61
CA ILE A 46 -9.05 -3.74 -23.50
C ILE A 46 -8.17 -3.46 -24.72
N ALA A 47 -6.85 -3.36 -24.53
CA ALA A 47 -5.92 -3.14 -25.63
C ALA A 47 -5.90 -4.34 -26.60
N TYR A 48 -5.98 -5.57 -26.08
CA TYR A 48 -6.09 -6.78 -26.89
C TYR A 48 -7.40 -6.79 -27.69
N ASP A 49 -8.54 -6.54 -27.04
CA ASP A 49 -9.86 -6.51 -27.69
C ASP A 49 -9.85 -5.53 -28.86
N LYS A 50 -9.38 -4.29 -28.63
CA LYS A 50 -9.26 -3.27 -29.69
C LYS A 50 -8.32 -3.67 -30.82
N ALA A 51 -7.16 -4.21 -30.50
CA ALA A 51 -6.20 -4.65 -31.52
C ALA A 51 -6.74 -5.81 -32.37
N THR A 52 -7.62 -6.64 -31.83
CA THR A 52 -8.23 -7.78 -32.55
C THR A 52 -9.55 -7.44 -33.25
N ASP A 53 -10.29 -6.43 -32.78
CA ASP A 53 -11.54 -5.98 -33.41
C ASP A 53 -11.31 -5.13 -34.67
N ASP A 54 -10.19 -4.40 -34.79
CA ASP A 54 -9.81 -3.72 -36.03
C ASP A 54 -9.56 -4.71 -37.20
N GLY A 55 -9.37 -6.01 -36.90
CA GLY A 55 -9.30 -7.10 -37.87
C GLY A 55 -10.65 -7.72 -38.25
N LYS A 56 -11.75 -7.35 -37.59
CA LYS A 56 -13.13 -7.79 -37.91
C LYS A 56 -13.87 -6.77 -38.78
N GLY A 57 -13.15 -6.08 -39.66
CA GLY A 57 -13.75 -5.35 -40.76
C GLY A 57 -14.54 -6.30 -41.66
N HIS A 58 -15.87 -6.18 -41.62
CA HIS A 58 -16.84 -6.55 -42.65
C HIS A 58 -16.44 -7.69 -43.60
N HIS A 59 -16.79 -8.93 -43.23
CA HIS A 59 -17.11 -10.00 -44.18
C HIS A 59 -18.44 -10.64 -43.76
#